data_AF-A0A090R2R6-F1
#
_entry.id   AF-A0A090R2R6-F1
#
_cell.length_a   1.000
_cell.length_b   1.000
_cell.length_c   1.000
_cell.angle_alpha   90.00
_cell.angle_beta   90.00
_cell.angle_gamma   90.00
#
_symmetry.space_group_name_H-M   'P 1'
#
loop_
_entity.id
_entity.type
_entity.pdbx_description
1 polymer ?
#
loop_
_entity_poly.entity_id
_entity_poly.type
_entity_poly.pdbx_seq_one_letter_code
_entity_poly.pdbx_strand_id
1 'polypeptide(L)' 'MYVQHRLLEHGAEVWQWLQEGAHVYVCGDANRMAKDVHDALLTIAEQQGQQTREQAEQYLNELRKSKRYQKDVY' A
#
# COMPACT_ATOMS: atom_id res chain seq x y z
N MET A 1 1.85 16.39 9.04
CA MET A 1 2.04 14.92 9.04
C MET A 1 0.81 14.32 8.38
N TYR A 2 0.97 13.48 7.35
CA TYR A 2 -0.12 12.88 6.56
C TYR A 2 -0.09 11.35 6.69
N VAL A 3 -1.15 10.67 6.23
CA VAL A 3 -1.31 9.21 6.36
C VAL A 3 -0.19 8.43 5.68
N GLN A 4 0.27 8.86 4.50
CA GLN A 4 1.39 8.25 3.79
C GLN A 4 2.69 8.31 4.58
N HIS A 5 2.93 9.38 5.35
CA HIS A 5 4.13 9.50 6.18
C HIS A 5 4.07 8.51 7.36
N ARG A 6 2.89 8.36 7.99
CA ARG A 6 2.68 7.36 9.04
C ARG A 6 2.84 5.93 8.52
N LEU A 7 2.35 5.64 7.32
CA LEU A 7 2.54 4.32 6.69
C LEU A 7 4.03 4.00 6.52
N LEU A 8 4.82 4.96 6.04
CA LEU A 8 6.27 4.77 5.87
C LEU A 8 7.00 4.60 7.21
N GLU A 9 6.66 5.40 8.23
CA GLU A 9 7.21 5.26 9.59
C GLU A 9 6.95 3.87 10.19
N HIS A 10 5.79 3.29 9.91
CA HIS A 10 5.39 1.96 10.37
C HIS A 10 5.55 0.87 9.28
N GLY A 11 6.39 1.11 8.27
CA GLY A 11 6.45 0.27 7.07
C GLY A 11 6.71 -1.21 7.35
N ALA A 12 7.56 -1.55 8.32
CA ALA A 12 7.85 -2.94 8.69
C ALA A 12 6.62 -3.67 9.23
N GLU A 13 5.84 -3.03 10.11
CA GLU A 13 4.62 -3.60 10.69
C GLU A 13 3.51 -3.71 9.63
N VAL A 14 3.34 -2.69 8.81
CA VAL A 14 2.40 -2.71 7.68
C VAL A 14 2.74 -3.86 6.73
N TRP A 15 4.02 -4.04 6.40
CA TRP A 15 4.46 -5.16 5.56
C TRP A 15 4.16 -6.51 6.20
N GLN A 16 4.46 -6.68 7.48
CA GLN A 16 4.17 -7.91 8.21
C GLN A 16 2.66 -8.25 8.15
N TRP A 17 1.78 -7.29 8.45
CA TRP A 17 0.33 -7.51 8.35
C TRP A 17 -0.11 -7.89 6.94
N LEU A 18 0.47 -7.28 5.92
CA LEU A 18 0.20 -7.63 4.53
C LEU A 18 0.60 -9.08 4.21
N GLN A 19 1.73 -9.56 4.74
CA GLN A 19 2.13 -10.97 4.60
C GLN A 19 1.19 -11.91 5.38
N GLU A 20 0.66 -11.47 6.51
CA GLU A 20 -0.24 -12.26 7.37
C GLU A 20 -1.70 -12.31 6.89
N GLY A 21 -2.04 -11.66 5.78
CA GLY A 21 -3.39 -11.74 5.22
C GLY A 21 -4.24 -10.49 5.42
N ALA A 22 -3.69 -9.38 5.94
CA ALA A 22 -4.46 -8.16 6.18
C ALA A 22 -5.08 -7.56 4.90
N HIS A 23 -6.14 -6.79 5.11
CA HIS A 23 -6.86 -6.06 4.07
C HIS A 23 -6.63 -4.56 4.23
N VAL A 24 -6.45 -3.86 3.11
CA VAL A 24 -6.23 -2.41 3.03
C VAL A 24 -7.40 -1.76 2.30
N TYR A 25 -7.97 -0.73 2.93
CA TYR A 25 -9.04 0.08 2.36
C TYR A 25 -8.60 1.55 2.39
N VAL A 26 -8.73 2.24 1.25
CA VAL A 26 -8.39 3.65 1.13
C VAL A 26 -9.61 4.42 0.64
N CYS A 27 -10.12 5.34 1.45
CA CYS A 27 -11.26 6.17 1.10
C CYS A 27 -10.92 7.66 1.20
N GLY A 28 -11.37 8.47 0.23
CA GLY A 28 -11.15 9.93 0.22
C GLY A 28 -10.77 10.49 -1.15
N ASP A 29 -9.97 11.55 -1.17
CA ASP A 29 -9.59 12.27 -2.40
C ASP A 29 -8.81 11.39 -3.38
N ALA A 30 -9.38 11.19 -4.58
CA ALA A 30 -8.80 10.34 -5.63
C ALA A 30 -7.53 10.93 -6.27
N ASN A 31 -7.43 12.26 -6.31
CA ASN A 31 -6.43 12.97 -7.10
C ASN A 31 -5.09 13.11 -6.38
N ARG A 32 -5.10 13.14 -5.05
CA ARG A 32 -3.88 13.30 -4.24
C ARG A 32 -3.69 12.20 -3.21
N MET A 33 -4.64 12.06 -2.29
CA MET A 33 -4.46 11.16 -1.15
C MET A 33 -4.35 9.69 -1.57
N ALA A 34 -5.23 9.24 -2.47
CA ALA A 34 -5.21 7.87 -2.95
C ALA A 34 -3.93 7.47 -3.69
N LYS A 35 -3.34 8.44 -4.41
CA LYS A 35 -2.08 8.25 -5.12
C LYS A 35 -0.91 8.17 -4.14
N ASP A 36 -0.83 9.12 -3.21
CA ASP A 36 0.26 9.18 -2.22
C ASP A 36 0.28 7.93 -1.31
N VAL A 37 -0.90 7.44 -0.91
CA VAL A 37 -1.01 6.18 -0.14
C VAL A 37 -0.57 4.98 -0.98
N HIS A 38 -0.94 4.94 -2.26
CA HIS A 38 -0.52 3.87 -3.14
C HIS A 38 1.00 3.85 -3.33
N ASP A 39 1.60 5.01 -3.58
CA ASP A 39 3.05 5.14 -3.72
C ASP A 39 3.78 4.77 -2.43
N ALA A 40 3.25 5.14 -1.27
CA ALA A 40 3.81 4.70 0.02
C ALA A 40 3.78 3.18 0.21
N LEU A 41 2.69 2.51 -0.18
CA LEU A 41 2.59 1.05 -0.12
C LEU A 41 3.59 0.37 -1.07
N LEU A 42 3.85 0.94 -2.25
CA LEU A 42 4.88 0.46 -3.16
C LEU A 42 6.26 0.58 -2.53
N THR A 43 6.58 1.74 -1.94
CA THR A 43 7.85 1.95 -1.23
C THR A 43 8.03 0.98 -0.06
N ILE A 44 6.97 0.67 0.69
CA ILE A 44 7.02 -0.34 1.75
C ILE A 44 7.36 -1.71 1.19
N ALA A 45 6.72 -2.12 0.09
CA ALA A 45 7.00 -3.40 -0.56
C ALA A 45 8.44 -3.47 -1.11
N GLU A 46 8.96 -2.38 -1.67
CA GLU A 46 10.35 -2.28 -2.14
C GLU A 46 11.35 -2.42 -0.97
N GLN A 47 11.12 -1.68 0.12
CA GLN A 47 12.07 -1.62 1.25
C GLN A 47 12.01 -2.85 2.15
N GLN A 48 10.81 -3.29 2.53
CA GLN A 48 10.60 -4.36 3.51
C GLN A 48 10.49 -5.74 2.84
N GLY A 49 9.93 -5.78 1.63
CA GLY A 49 9.82 -6.99 0.82
C GLY A 49 11.02 -7.26 -0.07
N GLN A 50 12.00 -6.34 -0.13
CA GLN A 50 13.15 -6.38 -1.05
C GLN A 50 12.73 -6.56 -2.52
N GLN A 51 11.57 -6.01 -2.87
CA GLN A 51 11.00 -6.10 -4.21
C GLN A 51 11.56 -4.99 -5.10
N THR A 52 11.69 -5.26 -6.40
CA THR A 52 11.82 -4.19 -7.39
C THR A 52 10.49 -3.41 -7.50
N ARG A 53 10.53 -2.21 -8.09
CA ARG A 53 9.31 -1.43 -8.35
C ARG A 53 8.24 -2.23 -9.10
N GLU A 54 8.66 -2.97 -10.12
CA GLU A 54 7.78 -3.81 -10.95
C GLU A 54 7.15 -4.94 -10.13
N GLN A 55 7.93 -5.57 -9.26
CA GLN A 55 7.44 -6.62 -8.35
C GLN A 55 6.47 -6.06 -7.30
N ALA A 56 6.75 -4.87 -6.76
CA ALA A 56 5.86 -4.19 -5.82
C ALA A 56 4.51 -3.82 -6.48
N GLU A 57 4.55 -3.33 -7.72
CA GLU A 57 3.34 -3.03 -8.50
C GLU A 57 2.53 -4.29 -8.79
N GLN A 58 3.19 -5.37 -9.18
CA GLN A 58 2.54 -6.66 -9.37
C GLN A 58 1.91 -7.17 -8.06
N TYR A 59 2.62 -7.07 -6.94
CA TYR A 59 2.14 -7.49 -5.63
C TYR A 59 0.88 -6.73 -5.22
N LEU A 60 0.88 -5.39 -5.30
CA LEU A 60 -0.32 -4.61 -4.99
C LEU A 60 -1.47 -4.89 -5.96
N ASN A 61 -1.18 -5.20 -7.23
CA ASN A 61 -2.20 -5.62 -8.18
C ASN A 61 -2.82 -6.97 -7.80
N GLU A 62 -2.03 -7.92 -7.31
CA GLU A 62 -2.52 -9.21 -6.79
C GLU A 62 -3.38 -9.02 -5.53
N LEU A 63 -3.01 -8.11 -4.63
CA LEU A 63 -3.85 -7.72 -3.50
C LEU A 63 -5.19 -7.12 -3.96
N ARG A 64 -5.20 -6.30 -5.02
CA ARG A 64 -6.45 -5.78 -5.60
C ARG A 64 -7.31 -6.90 -6.18
N LYS A 65 -6.71 -7.80 -6.97
CA LYS A 65 -7.43 -8.95 -7.57
C LYS A 65 -8.03 -9.88 -6.51
N SER A 66 -7.33 -10.05 -5.39
CA SER A 66 -7.81 -10.83 -4.24
C SER A 66 -8.74 -10.07 -3.30
N LYS A 67 -9.15 -8.83 -3.64
CA LYS A 67 -10.01 -7.94 -2.84
C LYS A 67 -9.42 -7.58 -1.45
N ARG A 68 -8.10 -7.71 -1.32
CA ARG A 68 -7.34 -7.34 -0.12
C ARG A 68 -6.79 -5.92 -0.17
N TYR A 69 -6.83 -5.25 -1.33
CA TYR A 69 -6.54 -3.82 -1.44
C TYR A 69 -7.63 -3.13 -2.26
N GLN A 70 -8.44 -2.30 -1.61
CA GLN A 70 -9.58 -1.62 -2.22
C GLN A 70 -9.47 -0.10 -2.04
N LYS A 71 -9.88 0.65 -3.07
CA LYS A 71 -9.94 2.11 -3.05
C LYS A 71 -11.37 2.55 -3.35
N ASP A 72 -11.93 3.38 -2.48
CA ASP A 72 -13.24 4.02 -2.67
C ASP A 72 -13.05 5.53 -2.61
N VAL A 73 -12.73 6.12 -3.76
CA VAL A 73 -12.20 7.48 -3.86
C VAL A 73 -13.04 8.29 -4.83
N TYR A 74 -13.24 9.57 -4.50
CA TYR A 74 -14.08 10.53 -5.23
C TYR A 74 -13.31 11.78 -5.66
#